data_AF-A0A8D2EUC5-F1
#
_entry.id   AF-A0A8D2EUC5-F1
#
_cell.length_a   1.000
_cell.length_b   1.000
_cell.length_c   1.000
_cell.angle_alpha   90.00
_cell.angle_beta   90.00
_cell.angle_gamma   90.00
#
_symmetry.space_group_name_H-M   'P 1'
#
loop_
_entity.id
_entity.type
_entity.pdbx_description
1 polymer ?
#
loop_
_entity_poly.entity_id
_entity_poly.type
_entity_poly.pdbx_seq_one_letter_code
_entity_poly.pdbx_strand_id
1 'polypeptide(L)'
;MDPPAGFVRARNPAVAAPQSPLSPKGAHFRAAHHPRSTGSRCPGSLQPSRPLVANWLQSLREMPVDFTGYWKMLANENFEEYLRALDVNVALRKIANLLKPDKEIVQDGDHMIIRTLSTFRNYIMDFQVGKEFEEDLTGIDDRKCMSETGFSS
;
A
#
# COMPACT_ATOMS: atom_id res chain seq x y z
N MET A 1 7.94 5.21 -4.95
CA MET A 1 7.58 4.76 -3.59
C MET A 1 8.83 4.20 -2.97
N ASP A 2 9.29 4.86 -1.91
CA ASP A 2 10.35 4.31 -1.09
C ASP A 2 9.80 3.08 -0.35
N PRO A 3 10.58 2.00 -0.25
CA PRO A 3 10.16 0.84 0.51
C PRO A 3 10.08 1.16 2.01
N PRO A 4 9.23 0.45 2.78
CA PRO A 4 9.36 0.45 4.23
C PRO A 4 10.80 0.13 4.63
N ALA A 5 11.31 0.78 5.67
CA ALA A 5 12.69 0.61 6.12
C ALA A 5 13.03 -0.87 6.34
N GLY A 6 14.15 -1.33 5.78
CA GLY A 6 14.57 -2.73 5.87
C GLY A 6 13.82 -3.70 4.93
N PHE A 7 12.96 -3.21 4.02
CA PHE A 7 12.25 -4.05 3.04
C PHE A 7 12.59 -3.68 1.60
N VAL A 8 12.32 -4.60 0.67
CA VAL A 8 12.34 -4.37 -0.77
C VAL A 8 11.04 -4.83 -1.40
N ARG A 9 10.51 -4.07 -2.36
CA ARG A 9 9.35 -4.50 -3.13
C ARG A 9 9.69 -5.74 -3.94
N ALA A 10 8.83 -6.74 -3.90
CA ALA A 10 9.01 -8.01 -4.61
C ALA A 10 7.69 -8.45 -5.28
N ARG A 11 7.77 -9.44 -6.16
CA ARG A 11 6.58 -10.16 -6.63
C ARG A 11 6.12 -11.11 -5.53
N ASN A 12 4.81 -11.16 -5.29
CA ASN A 12 4.24 -12.16 -4.39
C ASN A 12 4.49 -13.57 -4.98
N PRO A 13 5.25 -14.45 -4.31
CA PRO A 13 5.55 -15.78 -4.82
C PRO A 13 4.31 -16.67 -4.96
N ALA A 14 3.24 -16.42 -4.19
CA ALA A 14 1.98 -17.17 -4.30
C ALA A 14 1.19 -16.83 -5.57
N VAL A 15 1.42 -15.66 -6.18
CA VAL A 15 0.77 -15.20 -7.42
C VAL A 15 1.60 -15.54 -8.67
N ALA A 16 2.82 -16.05 -8.50
CA ALA A 16 3.79 -16.25 -9.57
C ALA A 16 3.57 -17.51 -10.43
N ALA A 17 2.46 -18.24 -10.28
CA ALA A 17 2.07 -19.27 -11.24
C ALA A 17 1.21 -18.62 -12.35
N PRO A 18 1.74 -18.38 -13.56
CA PRO A 18 0.87 -18.05 -14.67
C PRO A 18 0.03 -19.29 -14.98
N GLN A 19 -1.28 -19.23 -14.70
CA GLN A 19 -2.22 -19.99 -15.51
C GLN A 19 -2.02 -19.50 -16.94
N SER A 20 -1.64 -20.42 -17.82
CA SER A 20 -1.43 -20.15 -19.24
C SER A 20 -2.67 -19.44 -19.79
N PRO A 21 -2.57 -18.22 -20.34
CA PRO A 21 -3.70 -17.63 -21.02
C PRO A 21 -3.94 -18.44 -22.29
N LEU A 22 -5.06 -19.16 -22.36
CA LEU A 22 -5.59 -19.65 -23.61
C LEU A 22 -5.75 -18.45 -24.54
N SER A 23 -5.07 -18.53 -25.69
CA SER A 23 -5.02 -17.48 -26.71
C SER A 23 -6.43 -17.19 -27.27
N PRO A 24 -6.94 -15.95 -27.21
CA PRO A 24 -8.15 -15.57 -27.93
C PRO A 24 -7.77 -15.29 -29.39
N LYS A 25 -8.17 -16.18 -30.30
CA LYS A 25 -8.16 -15.90 -31.74
C LYS A 25 -9.35 -14.99 -32.08
N GLY A 26 -9.07 -13.89 -32.78
CA GLY A 26 -10.03 -13.24 -33.69
C GLY A 26 -10.37 -11.79 -33.37
N ALA A 27 -9.47 -10.86 -33.71
CA ALA A 27 -9.84 -9.46 -33.91
C ALA A 27 -10.34 -9.29 -35.37
N HIS A 28 -11.60 -8.90 -35.53
CA HIS A 28 -12.13 -8.38 -36.80
C HIS A 28 -12.16 -6.85 -36.76
N PHE A 29 -11.51 -6.26 -37.75
CA PHE A 29 -11.52 -4.83 -38.07
C PHE A 29 -12.91 -4.34 -38.51
N ARG A 30 -13.28 -3.12 -38.12
CA ARG A 30 -13.96 -2.19 -39.03
C ARG A 30 -13.75 -0.72 -38.64
N ALA A 31 -13.27 0.05 -39.61
CA ALA A 31 -13.21 1.51 -39.58
C ALA A 31 -14.53 2.11 -40.11
N ALA A 32 -14.96 3.26 -39.58
CA ALA A 32 -15.77 4.24 -40.31
C ALA A 32 -15.82 5.63 -39.64
N HIS A 33 -15.28 6.62 -40.36
CA HIS A 33 -15.81 7.96 -40.66
C HIS A 33 -16.35 8.91 -39.57
N HIS A 34 -15.71 10.09 -39.50
CA HIS A 34 -16.27 11.39 -39.07
C HIS A 34 -17.31 11.92 -40.08
N PRO A 35 -18.20 12.85 -39.66
CA PRO A 35 -18.05 14.21 -40.16
C PRO A 35 -18.31 15.34 -39.12
N ARG A 36 -18.03 16.56 -39.60
CA ARG A 36 -17.77 17.85 -38.93
C ARG A 36 -19.03 18.74 -38.80
N SER A 37 -18.87 19.86 -38.06
CA SER A 37 -19.54 21.18 -38.17
C SER A 37 -20.83 21.36 -37.32
N THR A 38 -21.22 22.48 -36.69
CA THR A 38 -20.97 23.94 -36.72
C THR A 38 -21.39 24.50 -35.33
N GLY A 39 -20.70 25.42 -34.63
CA GLY A 39 -20.77 26.89 -34.79
C GLY A 39 -22.00 27.57 -34.13
N SER A 40 -21.86 28.23 -32.97
CA SER A 40 -22.60 29.46 -32.59
C SER A 40 -22.02 30.10 -31.30
N ARG A 41 -21.94 31.44 -31.28
CA ARG A 41 -21.32 32.29 -30.26
C ARG A 41 -22.30 33.41 -29.88
N CYS A 42 -22.18 33.91 -28.64
CA CYS A 42 -22.41 35.29 -28.11
C CYS A 42 -23.34 35.33 -26.87
N PRO A 43 -23.32 36.40 -26.03
CA PRO A 43 -22.17 37.03 -25.36
C PRO A 43 -22.43 37.34 -23.85
N GLY A 44 -21.38 37.67 -23.09
CA GLY A 44 -21.47 38.63 -21.96
C GLY A 44 -21.31 38.10 -20.53
N SER A 45 -20.10 38.23 -19.98
CA SER A 45 -19.81 38.76 -18.62
C SER A 45 -18.30 38.63 -18.37
N LEU A 46 -17.56 39.74 -18.50
CA LEU A 46 -16.17 39.81 -18.07
C LEU A 46 -16.17 39.83 -16.54
N GLN A 47 -15.93 38.67 -15.92
CA GLN A 47 -15.36 38.65 -14.57
C GLN A 47 -13.83 38.63 -14.67
N PRO A 48 -13.11 39.35 -13.80
CA PRO A 48 -11.66 39.35 -13.82
C PRO A 48 -11.16 37.92 -13.59
N SER A 49 -10.55 37.35 -14.62
CA SER A 49 -9.95 36.03 -14.57
C SER A 49 -8.80 36.04 -13.57
N ARG A 50 -9.00 35.38 -12.43
CA ARG A 50 -7.87 34.86 -11.65
C ARG A 50 -7.03 34.01 -12.61
N PRO A 51 -5.68 34.13 -12.61
CA PRO A 51 -4.86 33.46 -13.61
C PRO A 51 -5.08 31.95 -13.52
N LEU A 52 -5.61 31.33 -14.59
CA LEU A 52 -5.81 29.88 -14.67
C LEU A 52 -4.50 29.10 -14.49
N VAL A 53 -3.35 29.75 -14.66
CA VAL A 53 -2.02 29.18 -14.44
C VAL A 53 -1.76 28.77 -12.99
N ALA A 54 -2.45 29.36 -12.01
CA ALA A 54 -2.22 29.07 -10.60
C ALA A 54 -2.80 27.71 -10.14
N ASN A 55 -3.79 27.16 -10.86
CA ASN A 55 -4.46 25.92 -10.45
C ASN A 55 -3.88 24.66 -11.12
N TRP A 56 -3.15 24.80 -12.22
CA TRP A 56 -2.51 23.67 -12.90
C TRP A 56 -1.23 23.20 -12.17
N LEU A 57 -0.52 24.10 -11.49
CA LEU A 57 0.64 23.77 -10.66
C LEU A 57 0.26 23.08 -9.34
N GLN A 58 -0.91 23.40 -8.77
CA GLN A 58 -1.44 22.70 -7.58
C GLN A 58 -1.92 21.28 -7.90
N SER A 59 -2.21 21.00 -9.18
CA SER A 59 -2.70 19.70 -9.67
C SER A 59 -1.59 18.79 -10.20
N LEU A 60 -0.32 19.16 -10.07
CA LEU A 60 0.81 18.24 -10.21
C LEU A 60 0.98 17.44 -8.90
N ARG A 61 -0.07 16.67 -8.61
CA ARG A 61 -0.08 15.39 -7.90
C ARG A 61 1.13 15.17 -6.97
N GLU A 62 0.98 15.55 -5.71
CA GLU A 62 1.38 14.58 -4.68
C GLU A 62 0.53 13.34 -4.95
N MET A 63 1.12 12.34 -5.61
CA MET A 63 0.51 11.03 -5.62
C MET A 63 0.63 10.55 -4.17
N PRO A 64 -0.48 10.33 -3.44
CA PRO A 64 -0.42 9.82 -2.10
C PRO A 64 0.39 8.52 -2.09
N VAL A 65 1.17 8.31 -1.03
CA VAL A 65 1.98 7.11 -0.90
C VAL A 65 1.06 5.89 -0.90
N ASP A 66 1.33 4.96 -1.80
CA ASP A 66 0.60 3.69 -1.94
C ASP A 66 1.53 2.55 -1.53
N PHE A 67 1.22 1.98 -0.36
CA PHE A 67 1.97 0.87 0.22
C PHE A 67 1.58 -0.49 -0.35
N THR A 68 0.54 -0.57 -1.20
CA THR A 68 0.04 -1.82 -1.75
C THR A 68 1.14 -2.60 -2.46
N GLY A 69 1.33 -3.85 -2.06
CA GLY A 69 2.32 -4.74 -2.65
C GLY A 69 2.84 -5.81 -1.71
N TYR A 70 3.80 -6.56 -2.23
CA TYR A 70 4.54 -7.57 -1.49
C TYR A 70 5.96 -7.07 -1.23
N TRP A 71 6.43 -7.24 -0.01
CA TRP A 71 7.66 -6.65 0.49
C TRP A 71 8.50 -7.73 1.18
N LYS A 72 9.70 -7.96 0.67
CA LYS A 72 10.64 -8.91 1.27
C LYS A 72 11.58 -8.21 2.23
N MET A 73 11.82 -8.84 3.38
CA MET A 73 12.78 -8.30 4.34
C MET A 73 14.21 -8.35 3.76
N LEU A 74 14.88 -7.20 3.77
CA LEU A 74 16.30 -7.05 3.49
C LEU A 74 17.13 -7.09 4.77
N ALA A 75 16.71 -6.32 5.77
CA ALA A 75 17.43 -6.15 7.03
C ALA A 75 16.45 -5.97 8.18
N ASN A 76 16.86 -6.40 9.37
CA ASN A 76 16.13 -6.22 10.62
C ASN A 76 17.14 -5.96 11.73
N GLU A 77 17.32 -4.68 12.05
CA GLU A 77 18.34 -4.21 13.00
C GLU A 77 17.74 -4.10 14.40
N ASN A 78 18.53 -4.44 15.43
CA ASN A 78 18.14 -4.30 16.85
C ASN A 78 16.89 -5.11 17.28
N PHE A 79 16.52 -6.17 16.55
CA PHE A 79 15.28 -6.92 16.80
C PHE A 79 15.28 -7.71 18.12
N GLU A 80 16.39 -8.36 18.49
CA GLU A 80 16.53 -9.04 19.79
C GLU A 80 16.28 -8.09 20.96
N GLU A 81 16.85 -6.89 20.89
CA GLU A 81 16.77 -5.87 21.93
C GLU A 81 15.37 -5.30 22.05
N TYR A 82 14.70 -5.07 20.92
CA TYR A 82 13.30 -4.69 20.88
C TYR A 82 12.41 -5.76 21.54
N LEU A 83 12.53 -7.02 21.14
CA LEU A 83 11.73 -8.11 21.72
C LEU A 83 12.03 -8.32 23.21
N ARG A 84 13.28 -8.09 23.63
CA ARG A 84 13.66 -8.15 25.05
C ARG A 84 12.97 -7.05 25.86
N ALA A 85 12.89 -5.83 25.33
CA ALA A 85 12.20 -4.71 25.99
C ALA A 85 10.67 -4.90 26.08
N LEU A 86 10.10 -5.76 25.24
CA LEU A 86 8.70 -6.18 25.31
C LEU A 86 8.48 -7.41 26.23
N ASP A 87 9.49 -7.82 26.99
CA ASP A 87 9.45 -9.00 27.87
C ASP A 87 9.12 -10.33 27.16
N VAL A 88 9.35 -10.41 25.85
CA VAL A 88 9.16 -11.66 25.08
C VAL A 88 10.14 -12.71 25.58
N ASN A 89 9.68 -13.93 25.86
CA ASN A 89 10.54 -14.98 26.43
C ASN A 89 11.71 -15.37 25.51
N VAL A 90 12.83 -15.78 26.13
CA VAL A 90 14.11 -16.07 25.45
C VAL A 90 13.97 -17.07 24.30
N ALA A 91 13.12 -18.08 24.44
CA ALA A 91 12.93 -19.11 23.41
C ALA A 91 12.27 -18.53 22.16
N LEU A 92 11.19 -17.74 22.33
CA LEU A 92 10.53 -17.06 21.22
C LEU A 92 11.44 -16.05 20.53
N ARG A 93 12.23 -15.29 21.29
CA ARG A 93 13.19 -14.34 20.68
C ARG A 93 14.23 -15.05 19.81
N LYS A 94 14.79 -16.16 20.28
CA LYS A 94 15.73 -16.98 19.48
C LYS A 94 15.11 -17.46 18.17
N ILE A 95 13.85 -17.91 18.20
CA ILE A 95 13.13 -18.30 16.98
C ILE A 95 12.94 -17.09 16.08
N ALA A 96 12.44 -15.98 16.63
CA ALA A 96 12.10 -14.77 15.89
C ALA A 96 13.30 -14.17 15.14
N ASN A 97 14.50 -14.15 15.74
CA ASN A 97 15.71 -13.65 15.07
C ASN A 97 16.18 -14.49 13.88
N LEU A 98 15.74 -15.76 13.77
CA LEU A 98 16.01 -16.61 12.61
C LEU A 98 15.01 -16.39 11.48
N LEU A 99 13.89 -15.72 11.75
CA LEU A 99 12.85 -15.46 10.77
C LEU A 99 13.21 -14.26 9.90
N LYS A 100 12.73 -14.31 8.65
CA LYS A 100 12.75 -13.19 7.71
C LYS A 100 11.32 -12.93 7.25
N PRO A 101 10.48 -12.28 8.07
CA PRO A 101 9.09 -12.09 7.73
C PRO A 101 8.95 -11.15 6.53
N ASP A 102 8.12 -11.55 5.58
CA ASP A 102 7.70 -10.72 4.46
C ASP A 102 6.44 -9.92 4.84
N LYS A 103 6.11 -8.87 4.10
CA LYS A 103 4.86 -8.12 4.28
C LYS A 103 4.04 -8.12 3.00
N GLU A 104 2.76 -8.41 3.12
CA GLU A 104 1.77 -8.14 2.09
C GLU A 104 0.87 -7.02 2.59
N ILE A 105 0.79 -5.94 1.82
CA ILE A 105 0.03 -4.75 2.16
C ILE A 105 -1.02 -4.51 1.09
N VAL A 106 -2.25 -4.23 1.52
CA VAL A 106 -3.34 -3.76 0.68
C VAL A 106 -3.83 -2.45 1.27
N GLN A 107 -3.88 -1.40 0.44
CA GLN A 107 -4.36 -0.09 0.82
C GLN A 107 -5.54 0.30 -0.08
N ASP A 108 -6.70 0.56 0.52
CA ASP A 108 -7.88 1.11 -0.15
C ASP A 108 -8.26 2.44 0.50
N GLY A 109 -7.72 3.53 -0.06
CA GLY A 109 -7.76 4.85 0.58
C GLY A 109 -7.09 4.81 1.94
N ASP A 110 -7.90 4.98 2.99
CA ASP A 110 -7.48 4.99 4.40
C ASP A 110 -7.71 3.62 5.08
N HIS A 111 -8.26 2.63 4.38
CA HIS A 111 -8.36 1.26 4.89
C HIS A 111 -7.08 0.49 4.57
N MET A 112 -6.45 -0.06 5.60
CA MET A 112 -5.15 -0.71 5.51
C MET A 112 -5.23 -2.14 6.02
N ILE A 113 -4.77 -3.08 5.20
CA ILE A 113 -4.52 -4.46 5.61
C ILE A 113 -3.03 -4.74 5.48
N ILE A 114 -2.38 -5.00 6.60
CA ILE A 114 -0.95 -5.33 6.67
C ILE A 114 -0.81 -6.75 7.21
N ARG A 115 -0.31 -7.65 6.38
CA ARG A 115 -0.01 -9.04 6.74
C ARG A 115 1.49 -9.20 6.87
N THR A 116 1.96 -9.42 8.09
CA THR A 116 3.34 -9.85 8.35
C THR A 116 3.39 -11.37 8.32
N LEU A 117 4.10 -11.92 7.35
CA LEU A 117 4.11 -13.34 7.00
C LEU A 117 5.43 -13.98 7.39
N SER A 118 5.41 -15.02 8.22
CA SER A 118 6.60 -15.77 8.59
C SER A 118 6.33 -17.28 8.60
N THR A 119 7.37 -18.09 8.62
CA THR A 119 7.23 -19.56 8.72
C THR A 119 6.76 -20.04 10.08
N PHE A 120 6.80 -19.18 11.11
CA PHE A 120 6.43 -19.54 12.47
C PHE A 120 5.03 -19.05 12.84
N ARG A 121 4.77 -17.75 12.64
CA ARG A 121 3.48 -17.11 12.93
C ARG A 121 3.24 -15.94 12.00
N ASN A 122 2.00 -15.79 11.57
CA ASN A 122 1.55 -14.63 10.81
C ASN A 122 0.85 -13.65 11.75
N TYR A 123 1.02 -12.36 11.49
CA TYR A 123 0.35 -11.28 12.20
C TYR A 123 -0.38 -10.40 11.18
N ILE A 124 -1.66 -10.13 11.42
CA ILE A 124 -2.53 -9.41 10.49
C ILE A 124 -3.08 -8.19 11.21
N MET A 125 -2.86 -7.02 10.65
CA MET A 125 -3.52 -5.78 11.05
C MET A 125 -4.51 -5.38 9.96
N ASP A 126 -5.74 -5.08 10.34
CA ASP A 126 -6.82 -4.62 9.48
C ASP A 126 -7.47 -3.42 10.18
N PHE A 127 -7.21 -2.21 9.69
CA PHE A 127 -7.54 -0.99 10.41
C PHE A 127 -7.85 0.17 9.47
N GLN A 128 -8.51 1.19 10.04
CA GLN A 128 -8.70 2.48 9.38
C GLN A 128 -7.68 3.48 9.90
N VAL A 129 -6.95 4.14 9.02
CA VAL A 129 -6.02 5.22 9.38
C VAL A 129 -6.77 6.36 10.10
N GLY A 130 -6.17 6.91 11.15
CA GLY A 130 -6.75 7.98 11.98
C GLY A 130 -7.90 7.54 12.88
N LYS A 131 -8.08 6.22 13.10
CA LYS A 131 -9.05 5.69 14.07
C LYS A 131 -8.34 4.77 15.05
N GLU A 132 -8.64 4.95 16.31
CA GLU A 132 -8.20 4.07 17.38
C GLU A 132 -8.86 2.68 17.26
N PHE A 133 -8.09 1.63 17.50
CA PHE A 133 -8.58 0.25 17.53
C PHE A 133 -7.86 -0.58 18.60
N GLU A 134 -8.50 -1.65 19.07
CA GLU A 134 -7.85 -2.64 19.94
C GLU A 134 -6.97 -3.56 19.10
N GLU A 135 -5.66 -3.47 19.30
CA GLU A 135 -4.65 -4.31 18.68
C GLU A 135 -4.33 -5.50 19.60
N ASP A 136 -4.62 -6.71 19.12
CA ASP A 136 -4.31 -7.95 19.82
C ASP A 136 -2.93 -8.48 19.40
N LEU A 137 -1.95 -8.39 20.29
CA LEU A 137 -0.57 -8.82 20.08
C LEU A 137 -0.33 -10.26 20.59
N THR A 138 -1.39 -11.07 20.69
CA THR A 138 -1.29 -12.50 21.03
C THR A 138 -0.32 -13.22 20.09
N GLY A 139 0.68 -13.88 20.69
CA GLY A 139 1.74 -14.57 19.97
C GLY A 139 2.95 -13.70 19.59
N ILE A 140 2.96 -12.42 19.98
CA ILE A 140 4.15 -11.57 20.04
C ILE A 140 4.56 -11.42 21.52
N ASP A 141 3.80 -10.64 22.28
CA ASP A 141 4.02 -10.37 23.71
C ASP A 141 2.76 -10.58 24.57
N ASP A 142 1.68 -11.10 23.97
CA ASP A 142 0.42 -11.45 24.62
C ASP A 142 -0.31 -10.27 25.30
N ARG A 143 -0.04 -9.04 24.84
CA ARG A 143 -0.74 -7.83 25.29
C ARG A 143 -1.82 -7.39 24.33
N LYS A 144 -2.72 -6.54 24.83
CA LYS A 144 -3.67 -5.77 24.04
C LYS A 144 -3.34 -4.30 24.16
N CYS A 145 -3.27 -3.60 23.04
CA CYS A 145 -2.97 -2.18 22.98
C CYS A 145 -4.12 -1.43 22.33
N MET A 146 -4.35 -0.19 22.76
CA MET A 146 -5.14 0.74 21.96
C MET A 146 -4.17 1.46 21.02
N SER A 147 -4.36 1.26 19.72
CA SER A 147 -3.44 1.72 18.69
C SER A 147 -4.16 2.67 17.74
N GLU A 148 -3.47 3.74 17.34
CA GLU A 148 -3.91 4.67 16.30
C GLU A 148 -2.77 4.84 15.30
N THR A 149 -3.10 4.89 14.01
CA THR A 149 -2.13 5.03 12.92
C THR A 149 -2.36 6.33 12.17
N GLY A 150 -1.29 6.94 11.66
CA GLY A 150 -1.35 8.17 10.88
C GLY A 150 -0.24 8.22 9.84
N PHE A 151 -0.48 8.93 8.74
CA PHE A 151 0.56 9.25 7.77
C PHE A 151 1.36 10.47 8.26
N SER A 152 2.69 10.36 8.28
CA SER A 152 3.55 11.52 8.49
C SER A 152 3.65 12.33 7.19
N SER A 153 3.45 13.65 7.29
CA SER A 153 3.68 14.63 6.21
C SER A 153 5.16 14.86 5.92
#